data_AF-A0A975AU76-F1
#
_entry.id   AF-A0A975AU76-F1
#
_cell.length_a   1.000
_cell.length_b   1.000
_cell.length_c   1.000
_cell.angle_alpha   90.00
_cell.angle_beta   90.00
_cell.angle_gamma   90.00
#
_symmetry.space_group_name_H-M   'P 1'
#
loop_
_entity.id
_entity.type
_entity.pdbx_description
1 polymer ?
#
loop_
_entity_poly.entity_id
_entity_poly.type
_entity_poly.pdbx_seq_one_letter_code
_entity_poly.pdbx_strand_id
1 'polypeptide(L)'
;MTFNKALIALAMGFALAACTNQQQADEAAADAATAATEAQASADVAAGQGDAAAADAAQAAADAAAQAADAAATSADAAATAPTGDAADTMADTAEEAADTAKQAADTAEEATEEKK
;
A
#
# COMPACT_ATOMS: atom_id res chain seq x y z
N MET A 1 -6.74 -20.27 -2.45
CA MET A 1 -6.81 -20.50 -0.98
C MET A 1 -5.40 -20.68 -0.38
N THR A 2 -4.58 -19.62 -0.26
CA THR A 2 -3.30 -19.68 0.50
C THR A 2 -2.83 -18.35 1.12
N PHE A 3 -3.28 -17.16 0.70
CA PHE A 3 -2.65 -15.91 1.17
C PHE A 3 -3.09 -15.42 2.57
N ASN A 4 -4.17 -15.96 3.13
CA ASN A 4 -4.83 -15.35 4.29
C ASN A 4 -4.35 -15.84 5.68
N LYS A 5 -3.13 -16.36 5.82
CA LYS A 5 -2.63 -16.90 7.11
C LYS A 5 -1.25 -16.43 7.54
N ALA A 6 -0.50 -15.72 6.69
CA ALA A 6 0.82 -15.22 7.05
C ALA A 6 0.80 -13.82 7.69
N LEU A 7 -0.17 -12.97 7.33
CA LEU A 7 -0.25 -11.58 7.82
C LEU A 7 -0.71 -11.46 9.29
N ILE A 8 -1.48 -12.42 9.79
CA ILE A 8 -2.09 -12.33 11.14
C ILE A 8 -1.07 -12.57 12.28
N ALA A 9 0.17 -12.95 11.99
CA ALA A 9 1.12 -13.45 13.00
C ALA A 9 2.25 -12.50 13.45
N LEU A 10 2.49 -11.33 12.84
CA LEU A 10 3.75 -10.60 13.08
C LEU A 10 3.73 -9.45 14.10
N ALA A 11 2.64 -8.73 14.37
CA ALA A 11 2.78 -7.42 15.05
C ALA A 11 2.10 -7.28 16.43
N MET A 12 2.03 -8.35 17.24
CA MET A 12 1.65 -8.28 18.67
C MET A 12 2.70 -7.56 19.57
N GLY A 13 3.31 -6.47 19.09
CA GLY A 13 4.39 -5.69 19.71
C GLY A 13 3.94 -4.33 20.28
N PHE A 14 2.82 -4.34 21.00
CA PHE A 14 2.08 -3.19 21.54
C PHE A 14 2.71 -2.57 22.81
N ALA A 15 3.96 -2.10 22.78
CA ALA A 15 4.69 -1.75 24.01
C ALA A 15 5.09 -0.27 24.25
N LEU A 16 4.88 0.71 23.37
CA LEU A 16 5.44 2.05 23.62
C LEU A 16 4.67 3.20 22.95
N ALA A 17 3.69 3.80 23.63
CA ALA A 17 2.83 4.89 23.12
C ALA A 17 3.52 6.21 22.69
N ALA A 18 4.86 6.27 22.70
CA ALA A 18 5.67 7.35 22.13
C ALA A 18 6.46 6.91 20.87
N CYS A 19 6.40 5.62 20.51
CA CYS A 19 6.89 5.06 19.26
C CYS A 19 5.76 4.69 18.29
N THR A 20 4.49 4.83 18.70
CA THR A 20 3.31 4.39 17.92
C THR A 20 3.15 5.12 16.60
N ASN A 21 3.52 6.40 16.53
CA ASN A 21 3.14 7.24 15.39
C ASN A 21 4.13 7.02 14.23
N GLN A 22 5.42 6.87 14.56
CA GLN A 22 6.40 6.41 13.59
C GLN A 22 6.15 4.95 13.18
N GLN A 23 5.82 4.06 14.12
CA GLN A 23 5.44 2.68 13.79
C GLN A 23 4.22 2.60 12.88
N GLN A 24 3.19 3.42 13.13
CA GLN A 24 2.00 3.49 12.28
C GLN A 24 2.37 3.95 10.87
N ALA A 25 3.19 4.99 10.74
CA ALA A 25 3.63 5.48 9.44
C ALA A 25 4.50 4.45 8.69
N ASP A 26 5.41 3.77 9.39
CA ASP A 26 6.24 2.68 8.84
C ASP A 26 5.37 1.48 8.39
N GLU A 27 4.36 1.12 9.19
CA GLU A 27 3.43 0.04 8.88
C GLU A 27 2.53 0.41 7.70
N ALA A 28 2.05 1.65 7.63
CA ALA A 28 1.33 2.18 6.47
C ALA A 28 2.18 2.17 5.19
N ALA A 29 3.45 2.59 5.27
CA ALA A 29 4.37 2.51 4.13
C ALA A 29 4.63 1.06 3.69
N ALA A 30 4.76 0.12 4.62
CA ALA A 30 4.92 -1.31 4.32
C ALA A 30 3.66 -1.91 3.68
N ASP A 31 2.48 -1.55 4.19
CA ASP A 31 1.19 -1.93 3.62
C ASP A 31 1.04 -1.39 2.20
N ALA A 32 1.37 -0.12 1.98
CA ALA A 32 1.31 0.52 0.66
C ALA A 32 2.26 -0.16 -0.34
N ALA A 33 3.49 -0.49 0.07
CA ALA A 33 4.46 -1.21 -0.75
C ALA A 33 3.98 -2.64 -1.09
N THR A 34 3.31 -3.30 -0.15
CA THR A 34 2.68 -4.61 -0.38
C THR A 34 1.57 -4.48 -1.43
N ALA A 35 0.67 -3.51 -1.27
CA ALA A 35 -0.41 -3.24 -2.23
C ALA A 35 0.12 -2.90 -3.62
N ALA A 36 1.17 -2.09 -3.74
CA ALA A 36 1.82 -1.79 -5.01
C ALA A 36 2.41 -3.05 -5.68
N THR A 37 2.99 -3.96 -4.89
CA THR A 37 3.51 -5.24 -5.40
C THR A 37 2.37 -6.14 -5.88
N GLU A 38 1.26 -6.21 -5.14
CA GLU A 38 0.07 -6.96 -5.53
C GLU A 38 -0.56 -6.40 -6.81
N ALA A 39 -0.68 -5.08 -6.92
CA ALA A 39 -1.18 -4.40 -8.12
C ALA A 39 -0.32 -4.72 -9.36
N GLN A 40 1.00 -4.70 -9.23
CA GLN A 40 1.91 -5.06 -10.33
C GLN A 40 1.78 -6.53 -10.71
N ALA A 41 1.60 -7.44 -9.75
CA ALA A 41 1.36 -8.84 -10.04
C ALA A 41 0.04 -9.03 -10.81
N SER A 42 -1.02 -8.28 -10.47
CA SER A 42 -2.28 -8.27 -11.21
C SER A 42 -2.10 -7.72 -12.63
N ALA A 43 -1.31 -6.66 -12.82
CA ALA A 43 -0.97 -6.14 -14.14
C ALA A 43 -0.21 -7.16 -15.01
N ASP A 44 0.75 -7.88 -14.44
CA ASP A 44 1.48 -8.96 -15.13
C ASP A 44 0.54 -10.11 -15.54
N VAL A 45 -0.43 -10.46 -14.69
CA VAL A 45 -1.46 -11.44 -15.01
C VAL A 45 -2.35 -10.93 -16.15
N ALA A 46 -2.83 -9.68 -16.09
CA ALA A 46 -3.65 -9.07 -17.13
C ALA A 46 -2.94 -9.08 -18.50
N ALA A 47 -1.66 -8.70 -18.53
CA ALA A 47 -0.82 -8.75 -19.72
C ALA A 47 -0.70 -10.17 -20.29
N GLY A 48 -0.60 -11.18 -19.44
CA GLY A 48 -0.56 -12.59 -19.83
C GLY A 48 -1.88 -13.14 -20.42
N GLN A 49 -3.02 -12.52 -20.14
CA GLN A 49 -4.33 -12.92 -20.66
C GLN A 49 -4.58 -12.47 -22.11
N GLY A 50 -3.73 -11.58 -22.65
CA GLY A 50 -3.78 -11.16 -24.05
C GLY A 50 -4.85 -10.10 -24.36
N ASP A 51 -5.47 -9.51 -23.34
CA ASP A 51 -6.32 -8.34 -23.50
C ASP A 51 -5.53 -7.06 -23.20
N ALA A 52 -5.18 -6.34 -24.26
CA ALA A 52 -4.40 -5.11 -24.15
C ALA A 52 -5.11 -4.02 -23.32
N ALA A 53 -6.43 -3.89 -23.41
CA ALA A 53 -7.14 -2.84 -22.67
C ALA A 53 -7.18 -3.13 -21.16
N ALA A 54 -7.39 -4.39 -20.78
CA ALA A 54 -7.33 -4.82 -19.39
C ALA A 54 -5.89 -4.71 -18.83
N ALA A 55 -4.88 -5.08 -19.63
CA ALA A 55 -3.48 -4.94 -19.26
C ALA A 55 -3.08 -3.48 -19.04
N ASP A 56 -3.48 -2.57 -19.94
CA ASP A 56 -3.21 -1.13 -19.80
C ASP A 56 -3.90 -0.55 -18.56
N ALA A 57 -5.14 -0.96 -18.27
CA ALA A 57 -5.88 -0.52 -17.08
C ALA A 57 -5.22 -1.03 -15.78
N ALA A 58 -4.87 -2.31 -15.73
CA ALA A 58 -4.20 -2.90 -14.58
C ALA A 58 -2.81 -2.30 -14.35
N GLN A 59 -2.06 -2.01 -15.42
CA GLN A 59 -0.76 -1.35 -15.31
C GLN A 59 -0.89 0.09 -14.81
N ALA A 60 -1.88 0.86 -15.30
CA ALA A 60 -2.13 2.20 -14.79
C ALA A 60 -2.49 2.21 -13.30
N ALA A 61 -3.26 1.21 -12.85
CA ALA A 61 -3.59 1.01 -11.45
C ALA A 61 -2.35 0.60 -10.62
N ALA A 62 -1.48 -0.27 -11.14
CA ALA A 62 -0.20 -0.60 -10.51
C ALA A 62 0.73 0.63 -10.36
N ASP A 63 0.82 1.47 -11.40
CA ASP A 63 1.59 2.70 -11.35
C ASP A 63 1.02 3.69 -10.31
N ALA A 64 -0.31 3.74 -10.14
CA ALA A 64 -0.95 4.54 -9.11
C ALA A 64 -0.66 4.00 -7.70
N ALA A 65 -0.71 2.68 -7.51
CA ALA A 65 -0.37 2.04 -6.24
C ALA A 65 1.10 2.29 -5.86
N ALA A 66 2.02 2.22 -6.83
CA ALA A 66 3.44 2.53 -6.62
C ALA A 66 3.67 3.99 -6.19
N GLN A 67 3.02 4.94 -6.86
CA GLN A 67 3.09 6.36 -6.46
C GLN A 67 2.54 6.60 -5.06
N ALA A 68 1.45 5.92 -4.70
CA ALA A 68 0.88 6.00 -3.36
C ALA A 68 1.82 5.37 -2.31
N ALA A 69 2.51 4.26 -2.63
CA ALA A 69 3.53 3.68 -1.77
C ALA A 69 4.72 4.63 -1.54
N ASP A 70 5.20 5.30 -2.59
CA ASP A 70 6.26 6.32 -2.47
C ASP A 70 5.81 7.51 -1.58
N ALA A 71 4.55 7.91 -1.68
CA ALA A 71 3.98 8.95 -0.83
C ALA A 71 3.87 8.51 0.64
N ALA A 72 3.46 7.26 0.88
CA ALA A 72 3.41 6.69 2.23
C ALA A 72 4.81 6.62 2.86
N ALA A 73 5.82 6.17 2.11
CA ALA A 73 7.21 6.13 2.56
C ALA A 73 7.76 7.54 2.86
N THR A 74 7.49 8.51 1.99
CA THR A 74 7.88 9.91 2.22
C THR A 74 7.25 10.47 3.49
N SER A 75 6.00 10.14 3.75
CA SER A 75 5.26 10.59 4.93
C SER A 75 5.79 9.91 6.21
N ALA A 76 6.17 8.62 6.15
CA ALA A 76 6.83 7.92 7.23
C ALA A 76 8.19 8.54 7.61
N ASP A 77 9.02 8.85 6.61
CA ASP A 77 10.30 9.57 6.82
C ASP A 77 10.08 10.97 7.44
N ALA A 78 9.02 11.66 7.02
CA ALA A 78 8.64 12.96 7.59
C ALA A 78 8.16 12.83 9.04
N ALA A 79 7.40 11.78 9.38
CA ALA A 79 6.96 11.50 10.74
C ALA A 79 8.16 11.24 11.67
N ALA A 80 9.17 10.50 11.20
CA ALA A 80 10.39 10.19 11.96
C ALA A 80 11.25 11.42 12.27
N THR A 81 11.16 12.47 11.45
CA THR A 81 11.95 13.70 11.57
C THR A 81 11.15 14.90 12.08
N ALA A 82 9.87 14.69 12.43
CA ALA A 82 8.96 15.74 12.84
C ALA A 82 9.41 16.43 14.15
N PRO A 83 9.28 17.76 14.25
CA PRO A 83 9.75 18.51 15.41
C PRO A 83 8.85 18.37 16.65
N THR A 84 7.61 17.88 16.48
CA THR A 84 6.61 17.70 17.54
C THR A 84 5.82 16.41 17.32
N GLY A 85 5.21 15.88 18.39
CA GLY A 85 4.31 14.73 18.31
C GLY A 85 3.13 14.98 17.35
N ASP A 86 2.43 16.10 17.50
CA ASP A 86 1.31 16.47 16.61
C ASP A 86 1.71 16.53 15.12
N ALA A 87 2.95 16.95 14.82
CA ALA A 87 3.45 16.96 13.45
C ALA A 87 3.78 15.55 12.96
N ALA A 88 4.29 14.67 13.83
CA ALA A 88 4.47 13.25 13.51
C ALA A 88 3.12 12.57 13.25
N ASP A 89 2.10 12.87 14.04
CA ASP A 89 0.74 12.32 13.90
C ASP A 89 0.12 12.70 12.55
N THR A 90 0.22 13.98 12.18
CA THR A 90 -0.27 14.44 10.87
C THR A 90 0.40 13.70 9.71
N MET A 91 1.70 13.41 9.83
CA MET A 91 2.45 12.68 8.79
C MET A 91 2.12 11.18 8.80
N ALA A 92 1.87 10.59 9.96
CA ALA A 92 1.40 9.21 10.08
C ALA A 92 0.01 9.03 9.45
N ASP A 93 -0.92 9.95 9.73
CA ASP A 93 -2.25 9.97 9.08
C ASP A 93 -2.12 10.10 7.56
N THR A 94 -1.20 10.96 7.08
CA THR A 94 -0.92 11.10 5.64
C THR A 94 -0.36 9.81 5.03
N ALA A 95 0.50 9.09 5.76
CA ALA A 95 1.01 7.80 5.33
C ALA A 95 -0.11 6.75 5.23
N GLU A 96 -1.05 6.76 6.17
CA GLU A 96 -2.22 5.86 6.18
C GLU A 96 -3.17 6.16 5.02
N GLU A 97 -3.48 7.43 4.74
CA GLU A 97 -4.27 7.82 3.56
C GLU A 97 -3.61 7.40 2.23
N ALA A 98 -2.28 7.48 2.15
CA ALA A 98 -1.53 7.02 1.01
C ALA A 98 -1.57 5.48 0.88
N ALA A 99 -1.48 4.75 2.00
CA ALA A 99 -1.64 3.30 2.02
C ALA A 99 -3.03 2.85 1.57
N ASP A 100 -4.09 3.53 2.02
CA ASP A 100 -5.46 3.27 1.57
C ASP A 100 -5.65 3.57 0.08
N THR A 101 -4.97 4.58 -0.44
CA THR A 101 -4.94 4.87 -1.88
C THR A 101 -4.24 3.75 -2.66
N ALA A 102 -3.11 3.24 -2.14
CA ALA A 102 -2.39 2.13 -2.74
C ALA A 102 -3.25 0.85 -2.77
N LYS A 103 -3.98 0.56 -1.68
CA LYS A 103 -4.92 -0.57 -1.60
C LYS A 103 -6.05 -0.46 -2.61
N GLN A 104 -6.71 0.70 -2.70
CA GLN A 104 -7.76 0.93 -3.69
C GLN A 104 -7.26 0.78 -5.14
N ALA A 105 -6.03 1.23 -5.41
CA ALA A 105 -5.40 1.05 -6.71
C ALA A 105 -5.07 -0.43 -6.98
N ALA A 106 -4.62 -1.19 -5.97
CA ALA A 106 -4.42 -2.64 -6.09
C ALA A 106 -5.72 -3.39 -6.37
N ASP A 107 -6.81 -3.04 -5.67
CA ASP A 107 -8.15 -3.59 -5.91
C ASP A 107 -8.59 -3.31 -7.36
N THR A 108 -8.37 -2.08 -7.84
CA THR A 108 -8.69 -1.70 -9.24
C THR A 108 -7.88 -2.54 -10.24
N ALA A 109 -6.61 -2.81 -9.96
CA ALA A 109 -5.77 -3.67 -10.79
C ALA A 109 -6.26 -5.13 -10.80
N GLU A 110 -6.74 -5.63 -9.67
CA GLU A 110 -7.34 -6.96 -9.55
C GLU A 110 -8.66 -7.05 -10.32
N GLU A 111 -9.56 -6.07 -10.16
CA GLU A 111 -10.85 -6.02 -10.88
C GLU A 111 -10.67 -6.06 -12.40
N ALA A 112 -9.64 -5.38 -12.93
CA ALA A 112 -9.27 -5.42 -14.34
C ALA A 112 -8.89 -6.84 -14.83
N THR A 113 -8.47 -7.73 -13.93
CA THR A 113 -8.23 -9.16 -14.22
C THR A 113 -9.46 -10.04 -14.04
N GLU A 114 -10.40 -9.66 -13.16
CA GLU A 114 -11.55 -10.47 -12.75
C GLU A 114 -12.80 -10.27 -13.60
N GLU A 115 -13.05 -9.08 -14.17
CA GLU A 115 -14.25 -8.77 -15.00
C GLU A 115 -14.43 -9.70 -16.23
N LYS A 116 -13.50 -10.63 -16.50
CA LYS A 116 -13.54 -11.54 -17.66
C LYS A 116 -13.63 -13.04 -17.34
N LYS A 117 -13.81 -13.44 -16.09
CA LYS A 117 -14.20 -14.84 -15.77
C LYS A 117 -15.69 -15.08 -15.95
#